data_AF-A0A379T0J4-F1
#
_entry.id   AF-A0A379T0J4-F1
#
_cell.length_a   1.000
_cell.length_b   1.000
_cell.length_c   1.000
_cell.angle_alpha   90.00
_cell.angle_beta   90.00
_cell.angle_gamma   90.00
#
_symmetry.space_group_name_H-M   'P 1'
#
loop_
_entity.id
_entity.type
_entity.pdbx_description
1 polymer ?
#
loop_
_entity_poly.entity_id
_entity_poly.type
_entity_poly.pdbx_seq_one_letter_code
_entity_poly.pdbx_strand_id
1 'polypeptide(L)' 'MSNIVYLKLIGEQQGDISDGGGTIASVGNRWQQNHVNEIFVFSLGAG' A
#
# COMPACT_ATOMS: atom_id res chain seq x y z
N MET A 1 -18.40 -0.08 2.15
CA MET A 1 -17.01 -0.33 2.54
C MET A 1 -16.59 -1.62 1.87
N SER A 2 -15.65 -1.57 0.93
CA SER A 2 -15.01 -2.78 0.41
C SER A 2 -13.90 -3.21 1.37
N ASN A 3 -13.67 -4.52 1.48
CA ASN A 3 -12.50 -5.06 2.19
C ASN A 3 -11.28 -4.88 1.28
N ILE A 4 -10.60 -3.73 1.40
CA ILE A 4 -9.32 -3.49 0.73
C ILE A 4 -8.23 -4.19 1.54
N VAL A 5 -7.32 -4.86 0.85
CA VAL A 5 -6.11 -5.41 1.45
C VAL A 5 -4.99 -4.37 1.35
N TYR A 6 -4.21 -4.23 2.42
CA TYR A 6 -3.05 -3.36 2.48
C TYR A 6 -1.79 -4.20 2.61
N LEU A 7 -0.76 -3.87 1.81
CA LEU A 7 0.51 -4.60 1.79
C LEU A 7 1.63 -3.73 2.34
N LYS A 8 2.31 -4.27 3.35
CA LYS A 8 3.62 -3.81 3.81
C LYS A 8 4.72 -4.63 3.12
N LEU A 9 5.66 -3.96 2.46
CA LEU A 9 6.77 -4.60 1.76
C LEU A 9 8.11 -4.07 2.28
N ILE A 10 8.88 -4.94 2.94
CA ILE A 10 10.22 -4.64 3.43
C ILE A 10 11.23 -5.43 2.59
N GLY A 11 12.08 -4.73 1.87
CA GLY A 11 13.20 -5.32 1.13
C GLY A 11 14.47 -5.30 1.97
N GLU A 12 15.30 -6.33 1.86
CA GLU A 12 16.56 -6.44 2.61
C GLU A 12 17.53 -5.30 2.31
N GLN A 13 17.58 -4.82 1.06
CA GLN A 13 18.47 -3.73 0.64
C GLN A 13 17.79 -2.37 0.60
N GLN A 14 16.48 -2.34 0.29
CA GLN A 14 15.74 -1.10 0.02
C GLN A 14 14.96 -0.60 1.25
N GLY A 15 14.94 -1.37 2.34
CA GLY A 15 14.16 -1.04 3.52
C GLY A 15 12.66 -1.10 3.22
N ASP A 16 11.91 -0.11 3.71
CA ASP A 16 10.47 -0.04 3.52
C ASP A 16 10.11 0.43 2.11
N ILE A 17 9.88 -0.54 1.21
CA ILE A 17 9.50 -0.28 -0.18
C ILE A 17 8.07 0.28 -0.25
N SER A 18 7.23 -0.08 0.72
CA SER A 18 5.86 0.43 0.81
C SER A 18 5.77 1.86 1.36
N ASP A 19 6.88 2.45 1.82
CA ASP A 19 6.89 3.81 2.35
C ASP A 19 6.39 4.82 1.31
N GLY A 20 5.46 5.67 1.74
CA GLY A 20 4.79 6.63 0.86
C GLY A 20 3.81 6.03 -0.17
N GLY A 21 3.66 4.70 -0.24
CA GLY A 21 2.84 4.00 -1.22
C GLY A 21 1.36 4.39 -1.20
N GLY A 22 0.86 4.85 -0.05
CA GLY A 22 -0.52 5.29 0.14
C GLY A 22 -0.68 6.80 0.31
N THR A 23 0.35 7.61 0.04
CA THR A 23 0.28 9.09 0.07
C THR A 23 -0.61 9.65 -1.05
N ILE A 24 -1.06 10.90 -0.90
CA ILE A 24 -1.79 11.63 -1.94
C ILE A 24 -0.98 11.69 -3.24
N ALA A 25 0.36 11.83 -3.14
CA ALA A 25 1.24 11.87 -4.30
C ALA A 25 1.25 10.54 -5.08
N SER A 26 1.04 9.41 -4.40
CA SER A 26 1.01 8.07 -5.00
C SER A 26 -0.38 7.69 -5.52
N VAL A 27 -1.43 7.85 -4.69
CA VAL A 27 -2.77 7.30 -4.96
C VAL A 27 -3.86 8.35 -5.17
N GLY A 28 -3.52 9.64 -5.11
CA GLY A 28 -4.44 10.76 -5.30
C GLY A 28 -5.63 10.72 -4.34
N ASN A 29 -6.84 10.85 -4.88
CA ASN A 29 -8.09 10.89 -4.10
C ASN A 29 -8.42 9.56 -3.39
N ARG A 30 -7.65 8.49 -3.61
CA ARG A 30 -7.78 7.22 -2.88
C ARG A 30 -6.97 7.18 -1.59
N TRP A 31 -6.26 8.27 -1.25
CA TRP A 31 -5.51 8.41 -0.02
C TRP A 31 -6.35 8.09 1.21
N GLN A 32 -5.73 7.41 2.18
CA GLN A 32 -6.34 7.09 3.46
C GLN A 32 -5.35 7.36 4.59
N GLN A 33 -5.80 8.06 5.64
CA GLN A 33 -4.95 8.57 6.73
C GLN A 33 -4.08 7.50 7.40
N ASN A 34 -4.56 6.26 7.51
CA ASN A 34 -3.88 5.21 8.27
C ASN A 34 -3.08 4.23 7.39
N HIS A 35 -3.06 4.42 6.08
CA HIS A 35 -2.46 3.50 5.11
C HIS A 35 -1.40 4.17 4.23
N VAL A 36 -0.78 5.23 4.76
CA VAL A 36 0.16 6.10 4.01
C VAL A 36 1.42 5.35 3.56
N ASN A 37 1.84 4.35 4.33
CA ASN A 37 3.06 3.57 4.11
C ASN A 37 2.74 2.11 3.72
N GLU A 38 1.63 1.91 3.03
CA GLU A 38 1.14 0.63 2.56
C GLU A 38 0.65 0.72 1.10
N ILE A 39 0.68 -0.41 0.40
CA ILE A 39 0.21 -0.52 -0.98
C ILE A 39 -1.22 -1.06 -0.98
N PHE A 40 -2.09 -0.44 -1.79
CA PHE A 40 -3.48 -0.85 -1.99
C PHE A 40 -3.54 -2.07 -2.91
N VAL A 41 -4.10 -3.17 -2.40
CA VAL A 41 -4.23 -4.42 -3.17
C VAL A 41 -5.70 -4.69 -3.47
N PHE A 42 -6.03 -4.71 -4.76
CA PHE A 42 -7.40 -4.88 -5.26
C PHE A 42 -7.76 -6.34 -5.58
N SER A 43 -6.77 -7.19 -5.81
CA SER A 43 -6.95 -8.62 -6.03
C SER A 43 -5.72 -9.38 -5.55
N LEU A 44 -5.94 -10.60 -5.05
CA LEU A 44 -4.89 -11.54 -4.68
C LEU A 44 -5.21 -12.88 -5.36
N GLY A 45 -4.21 -13.48 -5.98
CA GLY A 45 -4.26 -14.85 -6.48
C GLY A 45 -3.17 -15.65 -5.80
N ALA A 46 -3.53 -16.79 -5.22
CA ALA A 46 -2.58 -17.81 -4.79
C ALA A 46 -2.67 -18.97 -5.80
N GLY A 47 -1.53 -19.37 -6.34
CA GLY A 47 -1.39 -20.52 -7.24
C GLY A 47 -1.17 -21.83 -6.48
#